data_AF-A0A4Q2LWR2-F1
#
_entry.id   AF-A0A4Q2LWR2-F1
#
_cell.length_a   1.000
_cell.length_b   1.000
_cell.length_c   1.000
_cell.angle_alpha   90.00
_cell.angle_beta   90.00
_cell.angle_gamma   90.00
#
_symmetry.space_group_name_H-M   'P 1'
#
loop_
_entity.id
_entity.type
_entity.pdbx_description
1 polymer ?
#
loop_
_entity_poly.entity_id
_entity_poly.type
_entity_poly.pdbx_seq_one_letter_code
_entity_poly.pdbx_strand_id
1 'polypeptide(L)'
;MKKVIIALSLGLLIGSATTAVAATDKTVQATIAKFVIKVNGTEKKLKNSPIVVDGTSYLPLREIAGLLDAEVKYDGKTNTISLKTSDPLEGAVRKDIQGF
;
A
#
# COMPACT_ATOMS: atom_id res chain seq x y z
N MET A 1 42.88 -58.06 2.43
CA MET A 1 41.81 -57.08 2.72
C MET A 1 42.28 -56.02 3.71
N LYS A 2 43.37 -55.28 3.40
CA LYS A 2 43.94 -54.22 4.27
C LYS A 2 44.42 -52.98 3.49
N LYS A 3 44.18 -52.91 2.19
CA LYS A 3 44.69 -51.84 1.30
C LYS A 3 43.59 -51.01 0.62
N VAL A 4 42.32 -51.21 1.00
CA VAL A 4 41.17 -50.53 0.37
C VAL A 4 40.64 -49.37 1.25
N ILE A 5 41.08 -49.26 2.50
CA ILE A 5 40.57 -48.24 3.45
C ILE A 5 41.23 -46.86 3.22
N ILE A 6 42.41 -46.80 2.62
CA ILE A 6 43.15 -45.53 2.37
C ILE A 6 42.59 -44.75 1.17
N ALA A 7 41.80 -45.40 0.30
CA ALA A 7 41.19 -44.74 -0.85
C ALA A 7 39.95 -43.89 -0.48
N LEU A 8 39.39 -44.06 0.73
CA LEU A 8 38.18 -43.34 1.15
C LEU A 8 38.47 -42.02 1.88
N SER A 9 39.72 -41.75 2.27
CA SER A 9 40.11 -40.52 2.97
C SER A 9 40.64 -39.41 2.06
N LEU A 10 40.95 -39.70 0.79
CA LEU A 10 41.34 -38.66 -0.19
C LEU A 10 40.16 -38.09 -0.99
N GLY A 11 38.95 -38.64 -0.82
CA GLY A 11 37.74 -38.14 -1.48
C GLY A 11 37.05 -36.96 -0.77
N LEU A 12 37.60 -36.48 0.35
CA LEU A 12 37.03 -35.36 1.12
C LEU A 12 37.74 -34.03 0.81
N LEU A 13 38.06 -33.81 -0.47
CA LEU A 13 38.38 -32.50 -1.02
C LEU A 13 37.42 -32.33 -2.19
N ILE A 14 36.78 -31.17 -2.32
CA ILE A 14 35.69 -30.81 -3.26
C ILE A 14 34.32 -30.89 -2.59
N GLY A 15 34.03 -29.88 -1.79
CA GLY A 15 32.70 -29.67 -1.24
C GLY A 15 32.56 -28.40 -0.41
N SER A 16 33.39 -27.38 -0.64
CA SER A 16 33.09 -26.03 -0.15
C SER A 16 31.91 -25.51 -0.98
N ALA A 17 30.70 -25.90 -0.58
CA ALA A 17 29.48 -25.31 -1.08
C ALA A 17 29.52 -23.82 -0.73
N THR A 18 29.83 -22.99 -1.71
CA THR A 18 29.59 -21.56 -1.62
C THR A 18 28.08 -21.39 -1.51
N THR A 19 27.59 -21.11 -0.31
CA THR A 19 26.19 -20.73 -0.12
C THR A 19 25.96 -19.43 -0.86
N ALA A 20 25.36 -19.51 -2.04
CA ALA A 20 24.81 -18.33 -2.70
C ALA A 20 23.74 -17.75 -1.75
N VAL A 21 24.01 -16.57 -1.19
CA VAL A 21 22.99 -15.83 -0.44
C VAL A 21 22.00 -15.32 -1.48
N ALA A 22 20.83 -15.96 -1.57
CA ALA A 22 19.73 -15.43 -2.36
C ALA A 22 19.41 -14.01 -1.87
N ALA A 23 19.23 -13.07 -2.80
CA ALA A 23 18.86 -11.70 -2.47
C ALA A 23 17.60 -11.74 -1.58
N THR A 24 17.68 -11.15 -0.39
CA THR A 24 16.53 -11.04 0.49
C THR A 24 15.51 -10.13 -0.19
N ASP A 25 14.41 -10.72 -0.69
CA ASP A 25 13.32 -9.94 -1.26
C ASP A 25 12.82 -8.95 -0.21
N LYS A 26 12.79 -7.65 -0.54
CA LYS A 26 12.13 -6.65 0.29
C LYS A 26 10.64 -6.99 0.33
N THR A 27 10.22 -7.61 1.43
CA THR A 27 8.79 -7.88 1.67
C THR A 27 8.12 -6.60 2.16
N VAL A 28 7.03 -6.21 1.49
CA VAL A 28 6.15 -5.14 1.96
C VAL A 28 5.01 -5.80 2.74
N GLN A 29 4.90 -5.51 4.03
CA GLN A 29 3.82 -6.01 4.86
C GLN A 29 2.69 -4.97 4.93
N ALA A 30 1.50 -5.36 4.50
CA ALA A 30 0.30 -4.56 4.62
C ALA A 30 -0.63 -5.17 5.67
N THR A 31 -1.11 -4.33 6.59
CA THR A 31 -2.12 -4.75 7.58
C THR A 31 -3.46 -4.10 7.27
N ILE A 32 -4.54 -4.87 7.33
CA ILE A 32 -5.89 -4.32 7.23
C ILE A 32 -6.19 -3.56 8.52
N ALA A 33 -6.57 -2.28 8.39
CA ALA A 33 -6.92 -1.44 9.53
C ALA A 33 -8.40 -1.06 9.49
N LYS A 34 -9.02 -1.03 10.67
CA LYS A 34 -10.43 -0.67 10.83
C LYS A 34 -10.56 0.84 11.04
N PHE A 35 -10.93 1.55 9.99
CA PHE A 35 -11.20 2.99 10.04
C PHE A 35 -12.70 3.25 10.21
N VAL A 36 -13.05 4.18 11.10
CA VAL A 36 -14.39 4.78 11.15
C VAL A 36 -14.35 6.03 10.28
N ILE A 37 -14.92 5.95 9.07
CA ILE A 37 -14.97 7.08 8.13
C ILE A 37 -16.29 7.83 8.36
N LYS A 38 -16.22 9.15 8.54
CA LYS A 38 -17.40 10.01 8.64
C LYS A 38 -17.32 11.13 7.61
N VAL A 39 -18.43 11.38 6.92
CA VAL A 39 -18.60 12.52 6.01
C VAL A 39 -19.83 13.28 6.46
N ASN A 40 -19.69 14.59 6.70
CA ASN A 40 -20.75 15.46 7.22
C ASN A 40 -21.40 14.87 8.49
N GLY A 41 -20.58 14.38 9.42
CA GLY A 41 -21.03 13.78 10.69
C GLY A 41 -21.62 12.37 10.58
N THR A 42 -21.89 11.87 9.37
CA THR A 42 -22.50 10.56 9.15
C THR A 42 -21.43 9.52 8.84
N GLU A 43 -21.49 8.36 9.52
CA GLU A 43 -20.60 7.24 9.24
C GLU A 43 -20.83 6.65 7.84
N LYS A 44 -19.75 6.39 7.12
CA LYS A 44 -19.74 5.82 5.78
C LYS A 44 -18.90 4.55 5.79
N LYS A 45 -19.41 3.50 5.16
CA LYS A 45 -18.71 2.24 5.00
C LYS A 45 -18.04 2.20 3.63
N LEU A 46 -16.79 1.76 3.62
CA LEU A 46 -16.07 1.44 2.39
C LEU A 46 -16.26 -0.03 2.06
N LYS A 47 -16.33 -0.34 0.76
CA LYS A 47 -16.33 -1.71 0.23
C LYS A 47 -14.95 -2.34 0.38
N ASN A 48 -13.89 -1.60 0.04
CA ASN A 48 -12.52 -2.06 0.24
C ASN A 48 -11.97 -1.50 1.56
N SER A 49 -11.31 -2.36 2.33
CA SER A 49 -10.73 -1.94 3.60
C SER A 49 -9.46 -1.14 3.35
N PRO A 50 -9.26 0.00 4.05
CA PRO A 50 -7.97 0.67 4.05
C PRO A 50 -6.88 -0.23 4.65
N ILE A 51 -5.65 0.01 4.20
CA ILE A 51 -4.47 -0.72 4.69
C ILE A 51 -3.48 0.23 5.32
N VAL A 52 -2.63 -0.29 6.19
CA VAL A 52 -1.47 0.41 6.72
C VAL A 52 -0.21 -0.30 6.25
N VAL A 53 0.71 0.47 5.67
CA VAL A 53 2.03 0.03 5.23
C VAL A 53 3.04 0.99 5.84
N ASP A 54 4.00 0.48 6.61
CA ASP A 54 5.05 1.28 7.27
C ASP A 54 4.52 2.51 8.03
N GLY A 55 3.39 2.32 8.75
CA GLY A 55 2.73 3.39 9.50
C GLY A 55 1.92 4.39 8.66
N THR A 56 1.95 4.27 7.33
CA THR A 56 1.17 5.10 6.41
C THR A 56 -0.16 4.45 6.06
N SER A 57 -1.24 5.19 6.18
CA SER A 57 -2.60 4.72 5.85
C SER A 57 -2.90 4.94 4.36
N TYR A 58 -3.33 3.89 3.67
CA TYR A 58 -3.72 3.92 2.27
C TYR A 58 -5.20 3.66 2.14
N LEU A 59 -5.91 4.60 1.51
CA LEU A 59 -7.35 4.55 1.33
C LEU A 59 -7.71 4.24 -0.14
N PRO A 60 -8.81 3.51 -0.40
CA PRO A 60 -9.30 3.28 -1.76
C PRO A 60 -9.75 4.60 -2.41
N LEU A 61 -8.90 5.17 -3.26
CA LEU A 61 -9.08 6.50 -3.86
C LEU A 61 -10.47 6.73 -4.45
N ARG A 62 -10.96 5.78 -5.24
CA ARG A 62 -12.25 5.90 -5.96
C ARG A 62 -13.44 5.95 -5.00
N GLU A 63 -13.37 5.23 -3.90
CA GLU A 63 -14.44 5.22 -2.91
C GLU A 63 -14.46 6.52 -2.11
N ILE A 64 -13.28 6.97 -1.66
CA ILE A 64 -13.15 8.26 -0.97
C ILE A 64 -13.63 9.41 -1.87
N ALA A 65 -13.25 9.41 -3.14
CA ALA A 65 -13.74 10.40 -4.09
C ALA A 65 -15.26 10.34 -4.26
N GLY A 66 -15.85 9.13 -4.34
CA GLY A 66 -17.30 8.97 -4.41
C GLY A 66 -18.04 9.46 -3.15
N LEU A 67 -17.42 9.35 -1.97
CA LEU A 67 -17.99 9.92 -0.74
C LEU A 67 -17.93 11.45 -0.69
N LEU A 68 -17.06 12.06 -1.51
CA LEU A 68 -16.85 13.50 -1.62
C LEU A 68 -17.50 14.09 -2.88
N ASP A 69 -18.41 13.33 -3.52
CA ASP A 69 -19.06 13.70 -4.79
C ASP A 69 -18.06 14.14 -5.87
N ALA A 70 -16.91 13.47 -5.93
CA ALA A 70 -15.84 13.72 -6.88
C ALA A 70 -15.73 12.61 -7.94
N GLU A 71 -15.60 13.02 -9.20
CA GLU A 71 -15.34 12.14 -10.34
C GLU A 71 -13.84 11.85 -10.44
N VAL A 72 -13.46 10.57 -10.53
CA VAL A 72 -12.06 10.13 -10.75
C VAL A 72 -11.86 9.69 -12.19
N LYS A 73 -10.93 10.35 -12.90
CA LYS A 73 -10.50 9.96 -14.25
C LYS A 73 -9.06 9.49 -14.23
N TYR A 74 -8.78 8.45 -15.01
CA TYR A 74 -7.42 7.99 -15.27
C TYR A 74 -7.09 8.22 -16.75
N ASP A 75 -6.00 8.93 -17.01
CA ASP A 75 -5.40 9.05 -18.33
C ASP A 75 -4.21 8.08 -18.44
N GLY A 76 -4.42 6.97 -19.15
CA GLY A 76 -3.39 5.96 -19.35
C GLY A 76 -2.23 6.39 -20.27
N LYS A 77 -2.36 7.50 -21.01
CA LYS A 77 -1.25 8.01 -21.84
C LYS A 77 -0.21 8.72 -21.00
N THR A 78 -0.64 9.45 -19.97
CA THR A 78 0.22 10.24 -19.10
C THR A 78 0.40 9.61 -17.71
N ASN A 79 -0.29 8.49 -17.45
CA ASN A 79 -0.41 7.88 -16.12
C ASN A 79 -0.94 8.86 -15.07
N THR A 80 -1.81 9.79 -15.49
CA THR A 80 -2.36 10.83 -14.61
C THR A 80 -3.70 10.42 -14.05
N ILE A 81 -3.89 10.62 -12.75
CA ILE A 81 -5.20 10.53 -12.11
C ILE A 81 -5.69 11.94 -11.80
N SER A 82 -6.90 12.28 -12.28
CA SER A 82 -7.55 13.56 -12.04
C SER A 82 -8.82 13.37 -11.22
N LEU A 83 -9.01 14.26 -10.25
CA LEU A 83 -10.23 14.32 -9.44
C LEU A 83 -10.96 15.62 -9.75
N LYS A 84 -12.27 15.54 -9.99
CA LYS A 84 -13.12 16.71 -10.24
C LYS A 84 -14.34 16.67 -9.34
N THR A 85 -14.48 17.65 -8.45
CA THR A 85 -15.73 17.87 -7.71
C THR A 85 -16.67 18.78 -8.50
N SER A 86 -17.97 18.55 -8.38
CA SER A 86 -19.01 19.43 -8.92
C SER A 86 -19.27 20.66 -8.04
N ASP A 87 -18.72 20.68 -6.82
CA ASP A 87 -19.01 21.71 -5.84
C ASP A 87 -17.86 22.73 -5.74
N PRO A 88 -18.05 23.98 -6.21
CA PRO A 88 -17.04 25.02 -6.08
C PRO A 88 -17.03 25.54 -4.64
N LEU A 89 -16.36 24.83 -3.73
CA LEU A 89 -16.03 25.31 -2.38
C LEU A 89 -17.20 26.05 -1.69
N GLU A 90 -18.23 25.32 -1.27
CA GLU A 90 -19.26 25.81 -0.34
C GLU A 90 -18.62 26.10 1.04
N GLY A 91 -17.86 27.20 1.15
CA GLY A 91 -17.12 27.51 2.38
C GLY A 91 -16.22 28.75 2.43
N ALA A 92 -16.12 29.59 1.39
CA ALA A 92 -15.30 30.82 1.46
C ALA A 92 -16.08 32.14 1.60
N VAL A 93 -17.40 32.11 1.86
CA VAL A 93 -18.12 33.33 2.27
C VAL A 93 -19.19 33.01 3.32
N ARG A 94 -18.76 32.95 4.59
CA ARG A 94 -19.65 33.26 5.71
C ARG A 94 -20.14 34.71 5.57
N LYS A 95 -21.33 34.90 5.01
CA LYS A 95 -22.04 36.20 4.89
C LYS A 95 -22.74 36.63 6.19
N ASP A 96 -22.46 35.98 7.30
CA ASP A 96 -23.19 36.05 8.57
C ASP A 96 -22.50 36.87 9.67
N ILE A 97 -21.41 37.60 9.38
CA ILE A 97 -20.93 38.69 10.25
C ILE A 97 -21.36 40.05 9.66
N GLN A 98 -22.67 40.31 9.73
CA GLN A 98 -23.25 41.65 9.66
C GLN A 98 -24.20 41.76 10.85
N GLY A 99 -23.73 42.39 11.92
CA GLY A 99 -24.49 42.55 13.16
C GLY A 99 -23.60 42.95 14.32
N PHE A 100 -22.95 44.11 14.20
CA PHE A 100 -22.80 45.03 15.31
C PHE A 100 -23.89 46.09 15.16
#